data_AF-A0A967F0U6-F1
#
_entry.id   AF-A0A967F0U6-F1
#
_cell.length_a   1.000
_cell.length_b   1.000
_cell.length_c   1.000
_cell.angle_alpha   90.00
_cell.angle_beta   90.00
_cell.angle_gamma   90.00
#
_symmetry.space_group_name_H-M   'P 1'
#
loop_
_entity.id
_entity.type
_entity.pdbx_description
1 polymer ?
#
loop_
_entity_poly.entity_id
_entity_poly.type
_entity_poly.pdbx_seq_one_letter_code
_entity_poly.pdbx_strand_id
1 'polypeptide(L)'
;MSAKFRTKVSYLGYAAMLFLVVIYWLMVLLRSAIYAFHSPVEEPSNIVDYGREDAWFEIAVFLSDAADYVIFLSVVCAVLAFASSVLPAGKAATAKQDYPLYQSHRAYQRRYGTIALCFLLLFLLTLQPFGFYLEIAAVAVLAWSSWIIVKGWRALAGERIVTGPPAWWLGLAANLLFVAGVVALLAAVELVGLRLR
;
A
#
# COMPACT_ATOMS: atom_id res chain seq x y z
N MET A 1 -12.33 -0.91 -25.70
CA MET A 1 -11.16 -1.34 -24.89
C MET A 1 -11.21 -2.86 -24.67
N SER A 2 -10.20 -3.62 -25.13
CA SER A 2 -10.20 -5.10 -25.05
C SER A 2 -10.04 -5.64 -23.62
N ALA A 3 -10.46 -6.88 -23.36
CA ALA A 3 -10.29 -7.54 -22.05
C ALA A 3 -8.80 -7.74 -21.68
N LYS A 4 -7.96 -8.06 -22.68
CA LYS A 4 -6.50 -8.18 -22.55
C LYS A 4 -5.87 -6.88 -22.05
N PHE A 5 -6.20 -5.76 -22.69
CA PHE A 5 -5.65 -4.46 -22.32
C PHE A 5 -6.08 -4.04 -20.90
N ARG A 6 -7.36 -4.20 -20.55
CA ARG A 6 -7.85 -3.92 -19.18
C ARG A 6 -7.15 -4.74 -18.11
N THR A 7 -6.93 -6.03 -18.36
CA THR A 7 -6.25 -6.93 -17.42
C THR A 7 -4.80 -6.49 -17.20
N LYS A 8 -4.09 -6.08 -18.26
CA LYS A 8 -2.73 -5.52 -18.17
C LYS A 8 -2.69 -4.21 -17.39
N VAL A 9 -3.61 -3.28 -17.68
CA VAL A 9 -3.73 -2.00 -16.98
C VAL A 9 -3.98 -2.22 -15.49
N SER A 10 -4.84 -3.16 -15.12
CA SER A 10 -5.12 -3.49 -13.71
C SER A 10 -3.86 -3.99 -12.98
N TYR A 11 -3.10 -4.91 -13.58
CA TYR A 11 -1.83 -5.36 -12.99
C TYR A 11 -0.81 -4.23 -12.85
N LEU A 12 -0.67 -3.39 -13.87
CA LEU A 12 0.23 -2.24 -13.83
C LEU A 12 -0.18 -1.23 -12.75
N GLY A 13 -1.48 -0.95 -12.62
CA GLY A 13 -1.99 -0.05 -11.59
C GLY A 13 -1.72 -0.59 -10.17
N TYR A 14 -1.93 -1.88 -9.94
CA TYR A 14 -1.58 -2.51 -8.66
C TYR A 14 -0.06 -2.52 -8.40
N ALA A 15 0.76 -2.76 -9.42
CA ALA A 15 2.22 -2.72 -9.28
C ALA A 15 2.72 -1.30 -8.97
N ALA A 16 2.18 -0.29 -9.66
CA ALA A 16 2.47 1.12 -9.41
C ALA A 16 2.05 1.53 -8.00
N MET A 17 0.89 1.08 -7.53
CA MET A 17 0.45 1.31 -6.16
C MET A 17 1.44 0.74 -5.15
N LEU A 18 1.87 -0.54 -5.27
CA LEU A 18 2.86 -1.11 -4.35
C LEU A 18 4.18 -0.34 -4.38
N PHE A 19 4.65 0.04 -5.57
CA PHE A 19 5.89 0.80 -5.72
C PHE A 19 5.80 2.18 -5.03
N LEU A 20 4.69 2.90 -5.21
CA LEU A 20 4.46 4.19 -4.55
C LEU A 20 4.38 4.03 -3.02
N VAL A 21 3.77 2.96 -2.50
CA VAL A 21 3.76 2.70 -1.05
C VAL A 21 5.18 2.44 -0.53
N VAL A 22 6.03 1.72 -1.28
CA VAL A 22 7.45 1.55 -0.90
C VAL A 22 8.19 2.90 -0.88
N ILE A 23 7.99 3.74 -1.90
CA ILE A 23 8.60 5.08 -1.93
C ILE A 23 8.15 5.90 -0.72
N TYR A 24 6.84 5.94 -0.46
CA TYR A 24 6.27 6.64 0.68
C TYR A 24 6.90 6.16 2.00
N TRP A 25 7.00 4.84 2.20
CA TRP A 25 7.64 4.27 3.37
C TRP A 25 9.09 4.71 3.54
N LEU A 26 9.88 4.69 2.46
CA LEU A 26 11.27 5.15 2.48
C LEU A 26 11.37 6.65 2.80
N MET A 27 10.45 7.48 2.31
CA MET A 27 10.38 8.91 2.64
C MET A 27 10.09 9.12 4.13
N VAL A 28 9.15 8.35 4.70
CA VAL A 28 8.81 8.41 6.13
C VAL A 28 9.99 7.96 7.00
N LEU A 29 10.69 6.88 6.62
CA LEU A 29 11.89 6.42 7.31
C LEU A 29 13.01 7.46 7.25
N LEU A 30 13.26 8.04 6.08
CA LEU A 30 14.29 9.06 5.90
C LEU A 30 13.98 10.32 6.72
N ARG A 31 12.72 10.78 6.71
CA ARG A 31 12.25 11.89 7.55
C ARG A 31 12.49 11.59 9.04
N SER A 32 12.13 10.39 9.49
CA SER A 32 12.29 9.98 10.88
C SER A 32 13.76 9.90 11.29
N ALA A 33 14.63 9.42 10.39
CA ALA A 33 16.08 9.41 10.59
C ALA A 33 16.63 10.83 10.68
N ILE A 34 16.23 11.74 9.77
CA ILE A 34 16.66 13.15 9.82
C ILE A 34 16.31 13.76 11.18
N TYR A 35 15.07 13.62 11.63
CA TYR A 35 14.65 14.11 12.95
C TYR A 35 15.41 13.43 14.10
N ALA A 36 15.67 12.13 14.03
CA ALA A 36 16.40 11.44 15.10
C ALA A 36 17.88 11.87 15.20
N PHE A 37 18.53 12.17 14.07
CA PHE A 37 19.95 12.55 14.04
C PHE A 37 20.20 14.06 14.18
N HIS A 38 19.21 14.90 13.89
CA HIS A 38 19.32 16.36 13.89
C HIS A 38 18.30 17.05 14.82
N SER A 39 17.58 16.29 15.67
CA SER A 39 16.83 16.91 16.75
C SER A 39 17.83 17.57 17.69
N PRO A 40 17.66 18.85 18.04
CA PRO A 40 18.54 19.53 18.97
C PRO A 40 18.40 18.84 20.33
N VAL A 41 19.34 17.96 20.65
CA VAL A 41 19.60 17.61 22.04
C VAL A 41 20.00 18.93 22.69
N GLU A 42 19.33 19.29 23.79
CA GLU A 42 19.65 20.45 24.61
C GLU A 42 21.07 20.31 25.21
N GLU A 43 22.11 20.44 24.39
CA GLU A 43 23.49 20.59 24.84
C GLU A 43 23.92 22.04 24.60
N PRO A 44 24.11 22.83 25.68
CA PRO A 44 24.37 24.26 25.60
C PRO A 44 25.86 24.52 25.38
N SER A 45 26.49 23.92 24.38
CA SER A 45 27.85 24.30 23.98
C SER A 45 28.28 23.52 22.75
N ASN A 46 28.12 24.13 21.58
CA ASN A 46 29.20 24.38 20.63
C ASN A 46 28.58 25.05 19.39
N ILE A 47 29.37 25.86 18.72
CA ILE A 47 28.98 26.66 17.55
C ILE A 47 28.36 25.72 16.51
N VAL A 48 27.03 25.70 16.46
CA VAL A 48 26.26 24.87 15.55
C VAL A 48 26.31 25.52 14.18
N ASP A 49 26.66 24.73 13.17
CA ASP A 49 26.73 25.11 11.76
C ASP A 49 25.29 25.27 11.23
N TYR A 50 24.62 26.36 11.65
CA TYR A 50 23.18 26.61 11.44
C TYR A 50 22.73 26.42 9.99
N GLY A 51 23.57 26.76 9.00
CA GLY A 51 23.23 26.61 7.58
C GLY A 51 23.11 25.16 7.08
N ARG A 52 23.69 24.17 7.79
CA ARG A 52 23.64 22.75 7.40
C ARG A 52 22.48 22.01 8.06
N GLU A 53 22.12 22.39 9.28
CA GLU A 53 20.95 21.87 9.99
C GLU A 53 19.63 22.33 9.34
N ASP A 54 19.58 23.59 8.88
CA ASP A 54 18.43 24.13 8.16
C ASP A 54 18.14 23.36 6.86
N ALA A 55 19.17 22.99 6.09
CA ALA A 55 19.01 22.24 4.85
C ALA A 55 18.42 20.83 5.04
N TRP A 56 18.79 20.14 6.13
CA TRP A 56 18.21 18.83 6.45
C TRP A 56 16.76 18.95 6.92
N PHE A 57 16.44 20.01 7.65
CA PHE A 57 15.07 20.30 8.07
C PHE A 57 14.19 20.65 6.86
N GLU A 58 14.67 21.46 5.92
CA GLU A 58 13.99 21.75 4.65
C GLU A 58 13.72 20.46 3.85
N ILE A 59 14.69 19.54 3.78
CA ILE A 59 14.50 18.23 3.16
C ILE A 59 13.41 17.42 3.88
N ALA A 60 13.39 17.42 5.22
CA ALA A 60 12.38 16.71 6.00
C ALA A 60 10.96 17.26 5.76
N VAL A 61 10.82 18.58 5.64
CA VAL A 61 9.55 19.25 5.29
C VAL A 61 9.13 18.89 3.87
N PHE A 62 10.04 19.02 2.90
CA PHE A 62 9.78 18.63 1.51
C PHE A 62 9.38 17.15 1.38
N LEU A 63 10.04 16.26 2.11
CA LEU A 63 9.69 14.84 2.15
C LEU A 63 8.30 14.62 2.72
N SER A 64 7.88 15.42 3.70
CA SER A 64 6.53 15.33 4.27
C SER A 64 5.47 15.74 3.25
N ASP A 65 5.66 16.86 2.57
CA ASP A 65 4.73 17.34 1.54
C ASP A 65 4.67 16.36 0.36
N ALA A 66 5.83 15.88 -0.10
CA ALA A 66 5.90 14.91 -1.18
C ALA A 66 5.27 13.56 -0.81
N ALA A 67 5.41 13.12 0.45
CA ALA A 67 4.83 11.88 0.93
C ALA A 67 3.29 11.88 0.81
N ASP A 68 2.62 13.01 1.08
CA ASP A 68 1.17 13.15 0.93
C ASP A 68 0.71 12.99 -0.54
N TYR A 69 1.46 13.55 -1.48
CA TYR A 69 1.20 13.34 -2.91
C TYR A 69 1.42 11.90 -3.35
N VAL A 70 2.47 11.25 -2.84
CA VAL A 70 2.81 9.86 -3.18
C VAL A 70 1.73 8.91 -2.65
N ILE A 71 1.27 9.07 -1.40
CA ILE A 71 0.21 8.23 -0.86
C ILE A 71 -1.11 8.46 -1.58
N PHE A 72 -1.47 9.72 -1.89
CA PHE A 72 -2.65 10.03 -2.68
C PHE A 72 -2.61 9.37 -4.07
N LEU A 73 -1.47 9.47 -4.76
CA LEU A 73 -1.30 8.83 -6.07
C LEU A 73 -1.40 7.30 -5.97
N SER A 74 -0.89 6.70 -4.89
CA SER A 74 -1.03 5.26 -4.64
C SER A 74 -2.50 4.83 -4.52
N VAL A 75 -3.33 5.64 -3.84
CA VAL A 75 -4.79 5.43 -3.73
C VAL A 75 -5.43 5.50 -5.11
N VAL A 76 -5.09 6.51 -5.90
CA VAL A 76 -5.60 6.66 -7.28
C VAL A 76 -5.24 5.44 -8.13
N CYS A 77 -3.99 4.97 -8.07
CA CYS A 77 -3.55 3.75 -8.76
C CYS A 77 -4.36 2.52 -8.32
N ALA A 78 -4.60 2.34 -7.02
CA ALA A 78 -5.41 1.25 -6.50
C ALA A 78 -6.85 1.31 -7.00
N VAL A 79 -7.48 2.48 -6.96
CA VAL A 79 -8.87 2.69 -7.42
C VAL A 79 -8.99 2.42 -8.92
N LEU A 80 -8.07 2.92 -9.75
CA LEU A 80 -8.06 2.67 -11.19
C LEU A 80 -7.80 1.19 -11.52
N ALA A 81 -6.89 0.54 -10.79
CA ALA A 81 -6.61 -0.89 -10.93
C ALA A 81 -7.84 -1.74 -10.55
N PHE A 82 -8.54 -1.38 -9.49
CA PHE A 82 -9.76 -2.04 -9.06
C PHE A 82 -10.90 -1.81 -10.06
N ALA A 83 -11.17 -0.56 -10.45
CA ALA A 83 -12.19 -0.20 -11.42
C ALA A 83 -12.00 -0.94 -12.75
N SER A 84 -10.77 -1.00 -13.27
CA SER A 84 -10.45 -1.75 -14.50
C SER A 84 -10.68 -3.27 -14.36
N SER A 85 -10.52 -3.84 -13.16
CA SER A 85 -10.85 -5.25 -12.88
C SER A 85 -12.37 -5.51 -12.75
N VAL A 86 -13.15 -4.51 -12.32
CA VAL A 86 -14.60 -4.64 -12.07
C VAL A 86 -15.46 -4.33 -13.29
N LEU A 87 -15.15 -3.27 -14.05
CA LEU A 87 -16.02 -2.75 -15.10
C LEU A 87 -16.35 -3.79 -16.19
N PRO A 88 -17.60 -3.96 -16.64
CA PRO A 88 -17.93 -4.96 -17.65
C PRO A 88 -17.04 -4.81 -18.90
N ALA A 89 -16.49 -5.93 -19.36
CA ALA A 89 -15.83 -5.95 -20.65
C ALA A 89 -16.94 -5.74 -21.68
N GLY A 90 -17.08 -4.52 -22.20
CA GLY A 90 -18.06 -4.21 -23.25
C GLY A 90 -18.03 -5.29 -24.33
N LYS A 91 -19.20 -5.64 -24.87
CA LYS A 91 -19.52 -6.79 -25.74
C LYS A 91 -18.62 -6.99 -26.98
N ALA A 92 -17.63 -6.14 -27.20
CA ALA A 92 -16.70 -6.18 -28.32
C ALA A 92 -15.70 -7.34 -28.18
N ALA A 93 -16.00 -8.42 -28.89
CA ALA A 93 -15.06 -9.25 -29.65
C ALA A 93 -13.84 -9.79 -28.90
N THR A 94 -14.06 -10.50 -27.79
CA THR A 94 -13.14 -11.59 -27.45
C THR A 94 -13.57 -12.80 -28.26
N ALA A 95 -12.69 -13.30 -29.13
CA ALA A 95 -12.82 -14.65 -29.68
C ALA A 95 -13.14 -15.60 -28.52
N LYS A 96 -14.18 -16.45 -28.67
CA LYS A 96 -14.69 -17.35 -27.60
C LYS A 96 -13.57 -18.15 -26.89
N GLN A 97 -12.42 -18.34 -27.53
CA GLN A 97 -11.25 -19.04 -27.01
C GLN A 97 -10.52 -18.33 -25.86
N ASP A 98 -10.38 -17.01 -25.87
CA ASP A 98 -9.58 -16.29 -24.85
C ASP A 98 -10.42 -15.78 -23.66
N TYR A 99 -11.74 -15.85 -23.80
CA TYR A 99 -12.68 -15.41 -22.76
C TYR A 99 -12.43 -16.04 -21.39
N PRO A 100 -12.23 -17.37 -21.24
CA PRO A 100 -12.00 -17.98 -19.93
C PRO A 100 -10.69 -17.53 -19.27
N LEU A 101 -9.63 -17.29 -20.06
CA LEU A 101 -8.34 -16.80 -19.56
C LEU A 101 -8.50 -15.45 -18.86
N TYR A 102 -8.99 -14.45 -19.58
CA TYR A 102 -9.10 -13.09 -19.03
C TYR A 102 -10.15 -12.99 -17.93
N GLN A 103 -11.21 -13.79 -17.96
CA GLN A 103 -12.19 -13.82 -16.87
C GLN A 103 -11.56 -14.32 -15.56
N SER A 104 -10.70 -15.35 -15.61
CA SER A 104 -9.99 -15.86 -14.43
C SER A 104 -9.07 -14.81 -13.80
N HIS A 105 -8.29 -14.09 -14.62
CA HIS A 105 -7.41 -13.02 -14.14
C HIS A 105 -8.16 -11.85 -13.53
N ARG A 106 -9.32 -11.48 -14.07
CA ARG A 106 -10.14 -10.40 -13.49
C ARG A 106 -10.74 -10.82 -12.15
N ALA A 107 -11.20 -12.07 -12.03
CA ALA A 107 -11.64 -12.60 -10.74
C ALA A 107 -10.50 -12.62 -9.71
N TYR A 108 -9.29 -13.00 -10.13
CA TYR A 108 -8.08 -12.93 -9.32
C TYR A 108 -7.77 -11.50 -8.86
N GLN A 109 -7.78 -10.54 -9.78
CA GLN A 109 -7.51 -9.12 -9.51
C GLN A 109 -8.54 -8.45 -8.59
N ARG A 110 -9.82 -8.83 -8.70
CA ARG A 110 -10.86 -8.32 -7.79
C ARG A 110 -10.63 -8.75 -6.35
N ARG A 111 -10.23 -10.01 -6.15
CA ARG A 111 -9.89 -10.55 -4.82
C ARG A 111 -8.63 -9.89 -4.27
N TYR A 112 -7.63 -9.67 -5.13
CA TYR A 112 -6.44 -8.94 -4.74
C TYR A 112 -6.73 -7.48 -4.36
N GLY A 113 -7.63 -6.81 -5.07
CA GLY A 113 -7.98 -5.42 -4.78
C GLY A 113 -8.48 -5.18 -3.36
N THR A 114 -9.21 -6.14 -2.79
CA THR A 114 -9.67 -6.06 -1.38
C THR A 114 -8.51 -6.10 -0.40
N ILE A 115 -7.49 -6.92 -0.68
CA ILE A 115 -6.26 -7.02 0.13
C ILE A 115 -5.42 -5.76 -0.02
N ALA A 116 -5.27 -5.27 -1.25
CA ALA A 116 -4.54 -4.04 -1.54
C ALA A 116 -5.15 -2.83 -0.81
N LEU A 117 -6.49 -2.75 -0.74
CA LEU A 117 -7.19 -1.73 0.04
C LEU A 117 -6.94 -1.88 1.55
N CYS A 118 -6.99 -3.11 2.09
CA CYS A 118 -6.68 -3.35 3.51
C CYS A 118 -5.23 -2.93 3.84
N PHE A 119 -4.28 -3.26 2.96
CA PHE A 119 -2.89 -2.84 3.10
C PHE A 119 -2.73 -1.32 3.12
N LEU A 120 -3.43 -0.63 2.22
CA LEU A 120 -3.38 0.83 2.13
C LEU A 120 -3.96 1.48 3.41
N LEU A 121 -5.03 0.92 3.97
CA LEU A 121 -5.58 1.36 5.26
C LEU A 121 -4.61 1.11 6.43
N LEU A 122 -3.93 -0.04 6.45
CA LEU A 122 -2.90 -0.32 7.47
C LEU A 122 -1.73 0.66 7.39
N PHE A 123 -1.33 1.06 6.20
CA PHE A 123 -0.26 2.03 5.98
C PHE A 123 -0.68 3.47 6.36
N LEU A 124 -1.96 3.80 6.27
CA LEU A 124 -2.46 5.07 6.81
C LEU A 124 -2.47 5.05 8.36
N LEU A 125 -2.65 3.88 8.97
CA LEU A 125 -2.64 3.72 10.42
C LEU A 125 -1.22 3.75 11.03
N THR A 126 -0.16 3.46 10.26
CA THR A 126 1.23 3.59 10.74
C THR A 126 1.65 5.03 11.04
N LEU A 127 0.82 6.03 10.67
CA LEU A 127 1.00 7.44 11.04
C LEU A 127 0.74 7.72 12.53
N GLN A 128 0.27 6.72 13.30
CA GLN A 128 -0.06 6.82 14.73
C GLN A 128 1.09 6.29 15.62
N PRO A 129 1.14 6.64 16.92
CA PRO A 129 2.24 6.32 17.84
C PRO A 129 2.54 4.82 18.07
N PHE A 130 1.77 3.91 17.46
CA PHE A 130 1.98 2.45 17.51
C PHE A 130 2.79 1.90 16.31
N GLY A 131 3.55 2.76 15.63
CA GLY A 131 4.15 2.53 14.30
C GLY A 131 4.95 1.23 14.13
N PHE A 132 5.76 0.82 15.11
CA PHE A 132 6.73 -0.28 14.92
C PHE A 132 6.08 -1.65 14.62
N TYR A 133 5.05 -2.06 15.36
CA TYR A 133 4.38 -3.35 15.12
C TYR A 133 3.53 -3.32 13.85
N LEU A 134 2.96 -2.16 13.53
CA LEU A 134 2.20 -1.94 12.31
C LEU A 134 3.11 -1.99 11.07
N GLU A 135 4.35 -1.51 11.18
CA GLU A 135 5.35 -1.60 10.11
C GLU A 135 5.72 -3.05 9.77
N ILE A 136 5.95 -3.92 10.76
CA ILE A 136 6.26 -5.33 10.52
C ILE A 136 5.11 -6.02 9.77
N ALA A 137 3.87 -5.77 10.21
CA ALA A 137 2.69 -6.30 9.54
C ALA A 137 2.57 -5.75 8.11
N ALA A 138 2.79 -4.46 7.92
CA ALA A 138 2.77 -3.82 6.60
C ALA A 138 3.83 -4.43 5.66
N VAL A 139 5.06 -4.65 6.13
CA VAL A 139 6.12 -5.29 5.32
C VAL A 139 5.73 -6.72 4.92
N ALA A 140 5.16 -7.51 5.84
CA ALA A 140 4.70 -8.86 5.52
C ALA A 140 3.59 -8.85 4.46
N VAL A 141 2.63 -7.92 4.57
CA VAL A 141 1.54 -7.76 3.61
C VAL A 141 2.07 -7.25 2.26
N LEU A 142 3.06 -6.35 2.25
CA LEU A 142 3.73 -5.85 1.05
C LEU A 142 4.46 -6.98 0.30
N ALA A 143 5.22 -7.82 1.02
CA ALA A 143 5.93 -8.96 0.44
C ALA A 143 4.94 -9.96 -0.17
N TRP A 144 3.86 -10.28 0.55
CA TRP A 144 2.82 -11.17 0.06
C TRP A 144 2.09 -10.59 -1.16
N SER A 145 1.76 -9.31 -1.13
CA SER A 145 1.11 -8.59 -2.22
C SER A 145 1.97 -8.54 -3.48
N SER A 146 3.27 -8.29 -3.32
CA SER A 146 4.25 -8.29 -4.41
C SER A 146 4.33 -9.67 -5.07
N TRP A 147 4.35 -10.74 -4.25
CA TRP A 147 4.36 -12.11 -4.75
C TRP A 147 3.10 -12.45 -5.56
N ILE A 148 1.92 -12.04 -5.09
CA ILE A 148 0.63 -12.22 -5.79
C ILE A 148 0.66 -11.52 -7.16
N ILE A 149 1.06 -10.24 -7.22
CA ILE A 149 1.14 -9.50 -8.50
C ILE A 149 2.10 -10.19 -9.47
N VAL A 150 3.31 -10.55 -9.02
CA VAL A 150 4.32 -11.19 -9.87
C VAL A 150 3.84 -12.54 -10.40
N LYS A 151 3.22 -13.37 -9.54
CA LYS A 151 2.64 -14.65 -9.95
C LYS A 151 1.51 -14.46 -10.96
N GLY A 152 0.60 -13.54 -10.70
CA GLY A 152 -0.50 -13.21 -11.60
C GLY A 152 -0.02 -12.69 -12.95
N TRP A 153 1.00 -11.83 -12.96
CA TRP A 153 1.61 -11.31 -14.19
C TRP A 153 2.31 -12.39 -15.00
N ARG A 154 3.11 -13.25 -14.35
CA ARG A 154 3.78 -14.39 -15.01
C ARG A 154 2.79 -15.34 -15.65
N ALA A 155 1.68 -15.63 -14.99
CA ALA A 155 0.64 -16.47 -15.55
C ALA A 155 -0.05 -15.80 -16.76
N LEU A 156 -0.31 -14.48 -16.70
CA LEU A 156 -0.86 -13.74 -17.82
C LEU A 156 0.09 -13.75 -19.03
N ALA A 157 1.39 -13.56 -18.79
CA ALA A 157 2.41 -13.57 -19.83
C ALA A 157 2.59 -14.95 -20.48
N GLY A 158 2.39 -16.03 -19.70
CA GLY A 158 2.40 -17.40 -20.19
C GLY A 158 1.04 -17.91 -20.70
N GLU A 159 0.04 -17.03 -20.82
CA GLU A 159 -1.33 -17.36 -21.26
C GLU A 159 -1.97 -18.51 -20.45
N ARG A 160 -1.72 -18.52 -19.13
CA ARG A 160 -2.25 -19.53 -18.20
C ARG A 160 -3.39 -18.97 -17.36
N ILE A 161 -4.41 -19.79 -17.14
CA ILE A 161 -5.48 -19.51 -16.18
C ILE A 161 -4.89 -19.43 -14.77
N VAL A 162 -5.40 -18.50 -13.96
CA VAL A 162 -4.99 -18.34 -12.57
C VAL A 162 -6.14 -18.70 -11.66
N THR A 163 -5.90 -19.67 -10.77
CA THR A 163 -6.69 -19.86 -9.57
C THR A 163 -6.09 -19.00 -8.45
N GLY A 164 -6.94 -18.36 -7.65
CA GLY A 164 -6.49 -17.55 -6.51
C GLY A 164 -5.48 -18.32 -5.64
N PRO A 165 -4.59 -17.63 -4.89
CA PRO A 165 -3.63 -18.31 -4.03
C PRO A 165 -4.39 -19.28 -3.09
N PRO A 166 -3.90 -20.51 -2.88
CA PRO A 166 -4.45 -21.35 -1.82
C PRO A 166 -4.36 -20.57 -0.50
N ALA A 167 -5.37 -20.71 0.36
CA ALA A 167 -5.48 -19.98 1.63
C ALA A 167 -5.62 -18.44 1.53
N TRP A 168 -6.01 -17.87 0.38
CA TRP A 168 -6.23 -16.42 0.29
C TRP A 168 -7.29 -15.87 1.27
N TRP A 169 -8.28 -16.68 1.63
CA TRP A 169 -9.27 -16.37 2.67
C TRP A 169 -8.64 -16.23 4.05
N LEU A 170 -7.60 -17.02 4.35
CA LEU A 170 -6.85 -16.93 5.61
C LEU A 170 -6.03 -15.64 5.65
N GLY A 171 -5.41 -15.26 4.52
CA GLY A 171 -4.72 -13.97 4.42
C GLY A 171 -5.66 -12.77 4.53
N LEU A 172 -6.87 -12.85 3.96
CA LEU A 172 -7.89 -11.83 4.15
C LEU A 172 -8.40 -11.78 5.60
N ALA A 173 -8.69 -12.93 6.21
CA ALA A 173 -9.15 -13.02 7.59
C ALA A 173 -8.09 -12.49 8.58
N ALA A 174 -6.82 -12.85 8.39
CA ALA A 174 -5.72 -12.33 9.20
C ALA A 174 -5.60 -10.80 9.09
N ASN A 175 -5.71 -10.24 7.88
CA ASN A 175 -5.70 -8.79 7.68
C ASN A 175 -6.90 -8.10 8.33
N LEU A 176 -8.11 -8.65 8.17
CA LEU A 176 -9.32 -8.10 8.78
C LEU A 176 -9.28 -8.15 10.31
N LEU A 177 -8.83 -9.28 10.88
CA LEU A 177 -8.65 -9.42 12.33
C LEU A 177 -7.60 -8.44 12.85
N PHE A 178 -6.52 -8.23 12.10
CA PHE A 178 -5.49 -7.27 12.45
C PHE A 178 -6.02 -5.83 12.42
N VAL A 179 -6.68 -5.41 11.33
CA VAL A 179 -7.34 -4.09 11.24
C VAL A 179 -8.35 -3.90 12.38
N ALA A 180 -9.21 -4.89 12.63
CA ALA A 180 -10.19 -4.85 13.71
C ALA A 180 -9.53 -4.73 15.08
N GLY A 181 -8.43 -5.45 15.32
CA GLY A 181 -7.63 -5.36 16.55
C GLY A 181 -7.01 -3.97 16.73
N VAL A 182 -6.47 -3.38 15.67
CA VAL A 182 -5.90 -2.02 15.70
C VAL A 182 -6.98 -0.97 15.97
N VAL A 183 -8.13 -1.05 15.29
CA VAL A 183 -9.27 -0.15 15.53
C VAL A 183 -9.78 -0.29 16.97
N ALA A 184 -9.92 -1.52 17.48
CA ALA A 184 -10.33 -1.76 18.84
C ALA A 184 -9.33 -1.21 19.87
N LEU A 185 -8.02 -1.34 19.61
CA LEU A 185 -6.97 -0.78 20.45
C LEU A 185 -7.02 0.75 20.47
N LEU A 186 -7.14 1.39 19.30
CA LEU A 186 -7.26 2.84 19.19
C LEU A 186 -8.51 3.36 19.93
N ALA A 187 -9.65 2.72 19.75
CA ALA A 187 -10.88 3.05 20.47
C ALA A 187 -10.73 2.88 21.99
N ALA A 188 -10.02 1.84 22.44
CA ALA A 188 -9.75 1.62 23.86
C ALA A 188 -8.82 2.70 24.45
N VAL A 189 -7.78 3.11 23.72
CA VAL A 189 -6.87 4.19 24.13
C VAL A 189 -7.62 5.52 24.23
N GLU A 190 -8.48 5.83 23.27
CA GLU A 190 -9.30 7.05 23.26
C GLU A 190 -10.30 7.07 24.43
N LEU A 191 -10.95 5.92 24.71
CA LEU A 191 -11.85 5.74 25.85
C LEU A 191 -11.14 5.89 27.21
N VAL A 192 -9.91 5.43 27.32
CA VAL A 192 -9.09 5.59 28.55
C VAL A 192 -8.59 7.02 28.69
N GLY A 193 -8.16 7.66 27.60
CA GLY A 193 -7.75 9.07 27.57
C GLY A 193 -8.89 10.04 27.93
N LEU A 194 -10.12 9.74 27.52
CA LEU A 194 -11.34 10.49 27.92
C LEU A 194 -11.72 10.31 29.39
N ARG A 195 -11.28 9.23 30.05
CA ARG A 195 -11.53 8.99 31.48
C ARG A 195 -10.51 9.63 32.42
N LEU A 196 -9.38 10.10 31.88
CA LEU A 196 -8.28 10.71 32.64
C LEU A 196 -8.24 12.24 32.49
N ARG A 197 -9.19 12.84 31.74
CA ARG A 197 -9.48 14.27 31.70
C ARG A 197 -10.78 14.55 32.44
#